data_AF-A0A821VC90-F1
#
_entry.id   AF-A0A821VC90-F1
#
_cell.length_a   1.000
_cell.length_b   1.000
_cell.length_c   1.000
_cell.angle_alpha   90.00
_cell.angle_beta   90.00
_cell.angle_gamma   90.00
#
_symmetry.space_group_name_H-M   'P 1'
#
loop_
_entity.id
_entity.type
_entity.pdbx_description
1 polymer ?
#
loop_
_entity_poly.entity_id
_entity_poly.type
_entity_poly.pdbx_seq_one_letter_code
_entity_poly.pdbx_strand_id
1 'polypeptide(L)'
;MSVFTRAKNGLFGQTKPRNPHSIENLKYLCGVLNRNPIVSDANRDLLIETLRFISEILIWGDQNDSSVFDYFLERGMLTYFLNYMRQKHGRYICVQVLQTLNILFENIRHETSL
;
A
#
# COMPACT_ATOMS: atom_id res chain seq x y z
N MET A 1 3.46 -25.79 -3.49
CA MET A 1 3.85 -25.32 -2.15
C MET A 1 2.85 -24.24 -1.74
N SER A 2 2.06 -24.55 -0.71
CA SER A 2 0.87 -23.84 -0.25
C SER A 2 1.25 -22.83 0.84
N VAL A 3 0.98 -21.53 0.61
CA VAL A 3 0.71 -20.51 1.65
C VAL A 3 -0.02 -19.36 0.91
N PHE A 4 -1.33 -19.16 0.98
CA PHE A 4 -2.07 -18.63 2.12
C PHE A 4 -3.57 -18.91 1.95
N THR A 5 -4.13 -19.68 2.87
CA THR A 5 -5.57 -19.93 3.00
C THR A 5 -6.22 -18.86 3.88
N ARG A 6 -7.19 -18.13 3.31
CA ARG A 6 -8.43 -17.58 3.90
C ARG A 6 -8.41 -16.91 5.30
N ALA A 7 -8.70 -15.60 5.31
CA ALA A 7 -9.62 -14.81 6.18
C ALA A 7 -9.11 -13.35 6.21
N LYS A 8 -9.88 -12.27 6.00
CA LYS A 8 -11.11 -11.87 6.69
C LYS A 8 -11.96 -10.96 5.77
N ASN A 9 -13.18 -11.40 5.47
CA ASN A 9 -14.26 -10.48 5.08
C ASN A 9 -14.61 -9.67 6.34
N GLY A 10 -14.33 -8.36 6.36
CA GLY A 10 -14.80 -7.55 7.50
C GLY A 10 -14.30 -6.10 7.62
N LEU A 11 -13.23 -5.68 6.93
CA LEU A 11 -12.70 -4.31 7.11
C LEU A 11 -13.09 -3.33 5.98
N PHE A 12 -13.37 -3.84 4.78
CA PHE A 12 -13.63 -3.00 3.60
C PHE A 12 -15.07 -3.20 3.12
N GLY A 13 -16.03 -2.73 3.91
CA GLY A 13 -17.43 -2.63 3.51
C GLY A 13 -17.63 -1.42 2.61
N GLN A 14 -17.38 -1.57 1.30
CA GLN A 14 -18.05 -0.89 0.18
C GLN A 14 -17.28 -1.19 -1.12
N THR A 15 -17.99 -1.80 -2.08
CA THR A 15 -17.62 -2.08 -3.48
C THR A 15 -16.12 -2.19 -3.80
N LYS A 16 -15.57 -3.39 -3.67
CA LYS A 16 -14.22 -3.73 -4.14
C LYS A 16 -14.10 -3.32 -5.62
N PRO A 17 -13.10 -2.51 -6.02
CA PRO A 17 -12.90 -2.16 -7.42
C PRO A 17 -12.72 -3.44 -8.27
N ARG A 18 -13.28 -3.45 -9.48
CA ARG A 18 -13.28 -4.62 -10.37
C ARG A 18 -11.86 -5.11 -10.70
N ASN A 19 -10.88 -4.21 -10.69
CA ASN A 19 -9.46 -4.52 -10.74
C ASN A 19 -8.79 -4.10 -9.41
N PRO A 20 -8.28 -5.05 -8.60
CA PRO A 20 -7.60 -4.74 -7.34
C PRO A 20 -6.26 -4.01 -7.55
N HIS A 21 -5.68 -4.03 -8.75
CA HIS A 21 -4.39 -3.41 -9.07
C HIS A 21 -4.54 -2.10 -9.85
N SER A 22 -5.69 -1.43 -9.77
CA SER A 22 -5.95 -0.19 -10.51
C SER A 22 -5.64 1.08 -9.73
N ILE A 23 -5.48 2.18 -10.46
CA ILE A 23 -5.33 3.52 -9.90
C ILE A 23 -6.55 3.94 -9.04
N GLU A 24 -7.76 3.47 -9.32
CA GLU A 24 -8.94 3.71 -8.47
C GLU A 24 -8.79 3.04 -7.10
N ASN A 25 -8.26 1.81 -7.06
CA ASN A 25 -8.02 1.13 -5.79
C ASN A 25 -6.92 1.86 -5.00
N LEU A 26 -5.87 2.34 -5.69
CA LEU A 26 -4.84 3.15 -5.07
C LEU A 26 -5.43 4.45 -4.47
N LYS A 27 -6.28 5.16 -5.22
CA LYS A 27 -7.02 6.35 -4.74
C LYS A 27 -7.84 6.06 -3.49
N TYR A 28 -8.54 4.93 -3.46
CA TYR A 28 -9.31 4.50 -2.29
C TYR A 28 -8.41 4.27 -1.07
N LEU A 29 -7.32 3.52 -1.23
CA LEU A 29 -6.38 3.20 -0.15
C LEU A 29 -5.66 4.44 0.37
N CYS A 30 -5.29 5.39 -0.50
CA CYS A 30 -4.82 6.71 -0.09
C CYS A 30 -5.86 7.42 0.80
N GLY A 31 -7.15 7.33 0.45
CA GLY A 31 -8.23 7.87 1.27
C GLY A 31 -8.33 7.21 2.65
N VAL A 32 -8.03 5.91 2.76
CA VAL A 32 -7.96 5.21 4.05
C VAL A 32 -6.81 5.76 4.91
N LEU A 33 -5.62 5.95 4.35
CA LEU A 33 -4.48 6.54 5.06
C LEU A 33 -4.79 7.97 5.52
N ASN A 34 -5.38 8.79 4.66
CA ASN A 34 -5.73 10.19 4.98
C ASN A 34 -6.73 10.31 6.14
N ARG A 35 -7.65 9.35 6.28
CA ARG A 35 -8.60 9.29 7.39
C ARG A 35 -7.99 8.78 8.69
N ASN A 36 -6.80 8.17 8.62
CA ASN A 36 -6.11 7.55 9.74
C ASN A 36 -4.66 8.07 9.85
N PRO A 37 -4.45 9.38 10.07
CA PRO A 37 -3.10 9.96 10.08
C PRO A 37 -2.26 9.55 11.30
N ILE A 38 -2.91 9.12 12.38
CA ILE A 38 -2.26 8.70 13.64
C ILE A 38 -2.48 7.21 13.87
N VAL A 39 -1.39 6.48 14.10
CA VAL A 39 -1.39 5.06 14.46
C VAL A 39 -1.86 4.89 15.89
N SER A 40 -2.82 4.00 16.07
CA SER A 40 -3.32 3.53 17.36
C SER A 40 -3.48 2.02 17.31
N ASP A 41 -3.62 1.37 18.46
CA ASP A 41 -3.87 -0.07 18.50
C ASP A 41 -5.18 -0.45 17.79
N ALA A 42 -6.16 0.46 17.72
CA ALA A 42 -7.44 0.24 17.06
C ALA A 42 -7.37 0.24 15.52
N ASN A 43 -6.46 1.01 14.92
CA ASN A 43 -6.36 1.15 13.45
C ASN A 43 -5.09 0.52 12.86
N ARG A 44 -4.20 -0.02 13.70
CA ARG A 44 -2.93 -0.60 13.28
C ARG A 44 -3.09 -1.67 12.20
N ASP A 45 -3.99 -2.63 12.40
CA ASP A 45 -4.19 -3.73 11.44
C ASP A 45 -4.73 -3.22 10.09
N LEU A 46 -5.65 -2.25 10.13
CA LEU A 46 -6.16 -1.59 8.93
C LEU A 46 -5.03 -0.90 8.15
N LEU A 47 -4.15 -0.16 8.84
CA LEU A 47 -3.04 0.55 8.22
C LEU A 47 -2.02 -0.42 7.62
N ILE A 48 -1.69 -1.50 8.32
CA ILE A 48 -0.77 -2.54 7.81
C ILE A 48 -1.32 -3.17 6.54
N GLU A 49 -2.58 -3.59 6.53
CA GLU A 49 -3.21 -4.19 5.34
C GLU A 49 -3.33 -3.18 4.19
N THR A 50 -3.65 -1.91 4.50
CA THR A 50 -3.72 -0.84 3.48
C THR A 50 -2.36 -0.63 2.81
N LEU A 51 -1.27 -0.59 3.59
CA LEU A 51 0.09 -0.44 3.07
C LEU A 51 0.51 -1.66 2.24
N ARG A 52 0.14 -2.87 2.67
CA ARG A 52 0.35 -4.08 1.89
C ARG A 52 -0.34 -4.01 0.53
N PHE A 53 -1.62 -3.64 0.48
CA PHE A 53 -2.34 -3.52 -0.80
C PHE A 53 -1.76 -2.44 -1.71
N ILE A 54 -1.33 -1.30 -1.16
CA ILE A 54 -0.62 -0.28 -1.94
C ILE A 54 0.65 -0.88 -2.56
N SER A 55 1.40 -1.67 -1.80
CA SER A 55 2.61 -2.35 -2.32
C SER A 55 2.28 -3.29 -3.47
N GLU A 56 1.24 -4.11 -3.32
CA GLU A 56 0.79 -5.04 -4.37
C GLU A 56 0.36 -4.29 -5.65
N ILE A 57 -0.34 -3.16 -5.50
CA ILE A 57 -0.69 -2.28 -6.65
C ILE A 57 0.56 -1.71 -7.32
N LEU A 58 1.59 -1.31 -6.58
CA LEU A 58 2.81 -0.74 -7.16
C LEU A 58 3.68 -1.80 -7.86
N ILE A 59 3.58 -3.08 -7.46
CA ILE A 59 4.29 -4.18 -8.10
C ILE A 59 3.58 -4.62 -9.39
N TRP A 60 2.25 -4.76 -9.34
CA TRP A 60 1.48 -5.40 -10.41
C TRP A 60 0.65 -4.44 -11.26
N GLY A 61 0.30 -3.27 -10.71
CA GLY A 61 -0.47 -2.24 -11.40
C GLY A 61 0.36 -1.52 -12.45
N ASP A 62 1.60 -1.16 -12.11
CA ASP A 62 2.53 -0.48 -13.02
C ASP A 62 2.87 -1.30 -14.27
N GLN A 63 2.94 -2.63 -14.15
CA GLN A 63 3.12 -3.54 -15.29
C GLN A 63 1.98 -3.49 -16.32
N ASN A 64 0.81 -2.99 -15.93
CA ASN A 64 -0.37 -2.89 -16.80
C ASN A 64 -0.75 -1.43 -17.12
N ASP A 65 -0.40 -0.48 -16.26
CA ASP A 65 -0.75 0.94 -16.36
C ASP A 65 0.27 1.79 -15.57
N SER A 66 1.18 2.44 -16.30
CA SER A 66 2.25 3.28 -15.72
C SER A 66 1.71 4.49 -14.95
N SER A 67 0.46 4.91 -15.17
CA SER A 67 -0.14 6.03 -14.45
C SER A 67 -0.35 5.74 -12.96
N VAL A 68 -0.34 4.46 -12.57
CA VAL A 68 -0.41 4.02 -11.16
C VAL A 68 0.79 4.53 -10.38
N PHE A 69 1.99 4.41 -10.94
CA PHE A 69 3.21 4.85 -10.29
C PHE A 69 3.35 6.38 -10.29
N ASP A 70 3.00 7.03 -11.40
CA ASP A 70 2.97 8.49 -11.49
C ASP A 70 2.05 9.11 -10.42
N TYR A 71 0.84 8.58 -10.28
CA TYR A 71 -0.09 9.02 -9.24
C TYR A 71 0.46 8.81 -7.82
N PHE A 72 1.17 7.71 -7.57
CA PHE A 72 1.80 7.46 -6.27
C PHE A 72 2.84 8.55 -5.93
N LEU A 73 3.66 8.93 -6.91
CA LEU A 73 4.67 9.98 -6.74
C LEU A 73 4.02 11.36 -6.56
N GLU A 74 3.08 11.75 -7.42
CA GLU A 74 2.39 13.05 -7.36
C GLU A 74 1.69 13.30 -6.02
N ARG A 75 1.18 12.24 -5.39
CA ARG A 75 0.49 12.33 -4.09
C ARG A 75 1.41 12.41 -2.90
N GLY A 76 2.73 12.33 -3.09
CA GLY A 76 3.70 12.39 -2.00
C GLY A 76 3.56 11.23 -1.03
N MET A 77 3.23 10.03 -1.53
CA MET A 77 2.92 8.87 -0.68
C MET A 77 4.09 8.42 0.20
N LEU A 78 5.33 8.64 -0.26
CA LEU A 78 6.54 8.45 0.54
C LEU A 78 6.54 9.30 1.82
N THR A 79 5.97 10.50 1.79
CA THR A 79 5.83 11.36 2.97
C THR A 79 4.85 10.79 3.99
N TYR A 80 3.75 10.16 3.55
CA TYR A 80 2.84 9.45 4.46
C TYR A 80 3.55 8.30 5.16
N PHE A 81 4.34 7.53 4.41
CA PHE A 81 5.12 6.42 4.95
C PHE A 81 6.10 6.89 6.03
N LEU A 82 6.86 7.95 5.74
CA LEU A 82 7.78 8.58 6.70
C LEU A 82 7.05 9.07 7.96
N ASN A 83 5.87 9.67 7.79
CA ASN A 83 5.06 10.16 8.91
C ASN A 83 4.59 9.03 9.82
N TYR A 84 4.21 7.87 9.28
CA TYR A 84 3.85 6.71 10.09
C TYR A 84 5.06 6.09 10.81
N MET A 85 6.21 6.03 10.15
CA MET A 85 7.44 5.50 10.75
C MET A 85 7.95 6.32 11.95
N ARG A 86 7.66 7.62 11.98
CA ARG A 86 8.05 8.53 13.07
C ARG A 86 7.15 8.44 14.32
N GLN A 87 6.05 7.69 14.26
CA GLN A 87 5.10 7.60 15.37
C GLN A 87 5.47 6.53 16.40
N LYS A 88 5.07 6.75 17.66
CA LYS A 88 5.43 5.92 18.83
C LYS A 88 5.06 4.44 18.70
N HIS A 89 4.03 4.12 17.91
CA HIS A 89 3.55 2.75 17.63
C HIS A 89 3.96 2.23 16.24
N GLY A 90 4.91 2.91 15.59
CA GLY A 90 5.24 2.70 14.18
C GLY A 90 6.14 1.50 13.88
N ARG A 91 6.72 0.80 14.87
CA ARG A 91 7.79 -0.19 14.60
C ARG A 91 7.39 -1.31 13.64
N TYR A 92 6.16 -1.83 13.75
CA TYR A 92 5.65 -2.87 12.84
C TYR A 92 5.23 -2.31 11.48
N ILE A 93 4.62 -1.12 11.47
CA ILE A 93 4.28 -0.40 10.23
C ILE A 93 5.57 -0.01 9.48
N CYS A 94 6.64 0.30 10.19
CA CYS A 94 7.94 0.68 9.67
C CYS A 94 8.60 -0.48 8.93
N VAL A 95 8.60 -1.70 9.51
CA VAL A 95 9.08 -2.89 8.79
C VAL A 95 8.28 -3.10 7.50
N GLN A 96 6.96 -2.94 7.54
CA GLN A 96 6.12 -3.15 6.36
C GLN A 96 6.36 -2.09 5.29
N VAL A 97 6.47 -0.81 5.68
CA VAL A 97 6.85 0.29 4.80
C VAL A 97 8.23 0.07 4.19
N LEU A 98 9.22 -0.36 4.98
CA LEU A 98 10.56 -0.64 4.47
C LEU A 98 10.58 -1.81 3.49
N GLN A 99 9.77 -2.85 3.74
CA GLN A 99 9.56 -3.93 2.77
C GLN A 99 8.93 -3.41 1.47
N THR A 100 7.87 -2.59 1.57
CA THR A 100 7.24 -1.93 0.42
C THR A 100 8.28 -1.14 -0.38
N LEU A 101 9.08 -0.32 0.29
CA LEU A 101 10.10 0.51 -0.36
C LEU A 101 11.22 -0.31 -0.98
N ASN A 102 11.67 -1.40 -0.33
CA ASN A 102 12.68 -2.30 -0.89
C ASN A 102 12.18 -2.93 -2.20
N ILE A 103 10.96 -3.45 -2.22
CA ILE A 103 10.40 -4.06 -3.43
C ILE A 103 10.22 -3.00 -4.54
N LEU A 104 9.80 -1.80 -4.16
CA LEU A 104 9.63 -0.67 -5.07
C LEU A 104 10.98 -0.24 -5.67
N PHE A 105 12.05 -0.21 -4.88
CA PHE A 105 13.40 0.06 -5.37
C PHE A 105 13.97 -1.08 -6.22
N GLU A 106 13.69 -2.32 -5.88
CA GLU A 106 14.05 -3.48 -6.71
C GLU A 106 13.34 -3.42 -8.08
N ASN A 107 12.07 -3.04 -8.11
CA ASN A 107 11.29 -2.85 -9.35
C ASN A 107 11.77 -1.65 -10.19
N ILE A 108 12.25 -0.56 -9.58
CA ILE A 108 12.83 0.56 -10.35
C ILE A 108 14.23 0.20 -10.90
N ARG A 109 15.01 -0.59 -10.16
CA ARG A 109 16.38 -0.98 -10.55
C ARG A 109 16.42 -2.10 -11.58
N HIS A 110 15.41 -2.96 -11.59
CA HIS A 110 15.11 -3.81 -12.73
C HIS A 110 14.25 -2.99 -13.69
N GLU A 111 14.89 -2.15 -14.51
CA GLU A 111 14.27 -1.43 -15.63
C GLU A 111 13.09 -2.21 -16.21
N THR A 112 12.00 -1.50 -16.54
CA THR A 112 11.23 -1.69 -17.79
C THR A 112 11.67 -2.93 -18.54
N SER A 113 11.24 -4.09 -18.05
CA SER A 113 11.40 -5.34 -18.75
C SER A 113 10.05 -5.68 -19.37
N LEU A 114 9.43 -4.67 -19.99
CA LEU A 114 8.92 -4.65 -21.37
C LEU A 114 8.31 -3.27 -21.68
#